data_AF-A0A182Q8C2-F1
#
_entry.id   AF-A0A182Q8C2-F1
#
_cell.length_a   1.000
_cell.length_b   1.000
_cell.length_c   1.000
_cell.angle_alpha   90.00
_cell.angle_beta   90.00
_cell.angle_gamma   90.00
#
_symmetry.space_group_name_H-M   'P 1'
#
loop_
_entity.id
_entity.type
_entity.pdbx_description
1 polymer ?
#
loop_
_entity_poly.entity_id
_entity_poly.type
_entity_poly.pdbx_seq_one_letter_code
_entity_poly.pdbx_strand_id
1 'polypeptide(L)'
;MNICRFAIVHNFLRKTASGNANRRAFAKMVDAKLDAVPVVEIDEGIFKYVLIKVYAKEQADGTEPSKLIVRGFDRAQWHSDIYDEVSSSLMGLGLETECLGGGRIENRSDLKQIKVYGYSQGYGKADHLETRRLLLTKYPDHNISCSDEGY
;
A
#
# COMPACT_ATOMS: atom_id res chain seq x y z
N MET A 1 -6.42 29.47 86.13
CA MET A 1 -6.38 30.51 85.07
C MET A 1 -5.11 30.27 84.26
N ASN A 2 -5.21 29.57 83.13
CA ASN A 2 -4.11 29.42 82.18
C ASN A 2 -4.64 29.04 80.79
N ILE A 3 -4.58 30.06 79.93
CA ILE A 3 -4.36 30.04 78.49
C ILE A 3 -3.49 28.86 78.01
N CYS A 4 -3.95 28.16 76.97
CA CYS A 4 -3.07 27.55 75.96
C CYS A 4 -3.76 27.59 74.60
N ARG A 5 -3.12 28.32 73.68
CA ARG A 5 -3.50 28.54 72.28
C ARG A 5 -2.68 27.61 71.38
N PHE A 6 -3.31 27.25 70.26
CA PHE A 6 -2.75 27.03 68.92
C PHE A 6 -1.88 25.80 68.63
N ALA A 7 -2.44 24.91 67.81
CA ALA A 7 -1.75 24.33 66.65
C ALA A 7 -2.78 24.13 65.52
N ILE A 8 -2.57 24.80 64.39
CA ILE A 8 -3.34 24.60 63.15
C ILE A 8 -2.72 23.41 62.43
N VAL A 9 -3.49 22.35 62.21
CA VAL A 9 -3.20 21.29 61.25
C VAL A 9 -4.28 21.40 60.17
N HIS A 10 -3.97 22.02 59.03
CA HIS A 10 -4.86 21.97 57.87
C HIS A 10 -4.65 20.62 57.18
N ASN A 11 -5.69 19.80 57.28
CA ASN A 11 -5.72 18.46 56.72
C ASN A 11 -6.10 18.50 55.24
N PHE A 12 -5.36 17.69 54.50
CA PHE A 12 -5.45 17.26 53.12
C PHE A 12 -6.88 16.90 52.67
N LEU A 13 -7.34 17.42 51.53
CA LEU A 13 -8.48 16.85 50.81
C LEU A 13 -8.29 16.95 49.28
N ARG A 14 -8.39 15.78 48.67
CA ARG A 14 -8.17 15.41 47.26
C ARG A 14 -9.23 16.04 46.35
N LYS A 15 -8.86 16.30 45.08
CA LYS A 15 -9.52 15.66 43.92
C LYS A 15 -8.70 15.84 42.64
N THR A 16 -8.18 14.72 42.17
CA THR A 16 -7.61 14.50 40.84
C THR A 16 -8.70 14.59 39.78
N ALA A 17 -8.50 15.40 38.76
CA ALA A 17 -9.22 15.28 37.49
C ALA A 17 -8.25 14.71 36.44
N SER A 18 -8.29 13.39 36.26
CA SER A 18 -7.65 12.71 35.13
C SER A 18 -8.59 12.86 33.93
N GLY A 19 -8.29 13.82 33.06
CA GLY A 19 -8.93 13.94 31.76
C GLY A 19 -8.27 12.98 30.78
N ASN A 20 -8.80 11.76 30.69
CA ASN A 20 -8.36 10.79 29.68
C ASN A 20 -8.98 11.18 28.33
N ALA A 21 -8.31 12.08 27.61
CA ALA A 21 -8.68 12.43 26.24
C ALA A 21 -8.42 11.21 25.36
N ASN A 22 -9.49 10.45 25.08
CA ASN A 22 -9.56 9.45 24.02
C ASN A 22 -9.24 10.15 22.69
N ARG A 23 -7.95 10.21 22.34
CA ARG A 23 -7.50 10.47 20.98
C ARG A 23 -7.87 9.23 20.17
N ARG A 24 -9.12 9.16 19.70
CA ARG A 24 -9.42 8.34 18.53
C ARG A 24 -8.59 8.93 17.40
N ALA A 25 -7.42 8.35 17.18
CA ALA A 25 -6.68 8.55 15.96
C ALA A 25 -7.66 8.29 14.82
N PHE A 26 -7.91 9.29 14.00
CA PHE A 26 -8.49 9.11 12.67
C PHE A 26 -7.46 8.34 11.83
N ALA A 27 -7.26 7.06 12.15
CA ALA A 27 -6.68 6.14 11.19
C ALA A 27 -7.73 6.01 10.11
N LYS A 28 -7.43 6.53 8.92
CA LYS A 28 -8.21 6.28 7.70
C LYS A 28 -8.34 4.76 7.60
N MET A 29 -9.51 4.20 7.94
CA MET A 29 -9.72 2.77 7.82
C MET A 29 -9.76 2.48 6.33
N VAL A 30 -8.62 2.06 5.79
CA VAL A 30 -8.56 1.33 4.55
C VAL A 30 -9.38 0.06 4.72
N ASP A 31 -10.21 -0.25 3.73
CA ASP A 31 -11.02 -1.47 3.74
C ASP A 31 -10.11 -2.68 3.98
N ALA A 32 -10.47 -3.55 4.92
CA ALA A 32 -9.60 -4.66 5.34
C ALA A 32 -9.27 -5.62 4.17
N LYS A 33 -10.16 -5.75 3.19
CA LYS A 33 -9.91 -6.54 1.98
C LYS A 33 -8.92 -5.85 1.08
N LEU A 34 -9.05 -4.53 0.94
CA LEU A 34 -8.09 -3.73 0.20
C LEU A 34 -6.72 -3.87 0.83
N ASP A 35 -6.59 -3.78 2.16
CA ASP A 35 -5.30 -3.89 2.84
C ASP A 35 -4.66 -5.28 2.70
N ALA A 36 -5.47 -6.35 2.68
CA ALA A 36 -5.00 -7.72 2.53
C ALA A 36 -4.35 -8.06 1.17
N VAL A 37 -4.64 -7.30 0.11
CA VAL A 37 -4.06 -7.56 -1.21
C VAL A 37 -2.55 -7.24 -1.20
N PRO A 38 -1.64 -8.12 -1.64
CA PRO A 38 -0.22 -7.76 -1.63
C PRO A 38 0.10 -6.63 -2.62
N VAL A 39 0.94 -5.68 -2.21
CA VAL A 39 1.32 -4.53 -3.05
C VAL A 39 2.12 -4.98 -4.28
N VAL A 40 3.01 -5.96 -4.11
CA VAL A 40 3.89 -6.45 -5.17
C VAL A 40 3.89 -7.97 -5.21
N GLU A 41 3.53 -8.53 -6.37
CA GLU A 41 3.75 -9.93 -6.70
C GLU A 41 4.37 -10.00 -8.08
N ILE A 42 5.65 -10.37 -8.13
CA ILE A 42 6.43 -10.51 -9.36
C ILE A 42 7.26 -11.78 -9.30
N ASP A 43 7.49 -12.40 -10.47
CA ASP A 43 8.36 -13.57 -10.60
C ASP A 43 9.85 -13.15 -10.74
N GLU A 44 10.74 -14.13 -10.92
CA GLU A 44 12.14 -13.91 -11.32
C GLU A 44 12.31 -14.07 -12.84
N GLY A 45 13.35 -13.48 -13.41
CA GLY A 45 13.60 -13.52 -14.86
C GLY A 45 13.08 -12.28 -15.59
N ILE A 46 12.74 -12.43 -16.88
CA ILE A 46 12.29 -11.33 -17.75
C ILE A 46 10.85 -11.57 -18.17
N PHE A 47 9.93 -10.74 -17.71
CA PHE A 47 8.50 -10.95 -17.92
C PHE A 47 7.74 -9.63 -18.09
N LYS A 48 6.50 -9.74 -18.55
CA LYS A 48 5.58 -8.60 -18.67
C LYS A 48 4.99 -8.27 -17.30
N TYR A 49 4.69 -7.01 -17.07
CA TYR A 49 4.01 -6.56 -15.85
C TYR A 49 2.97 -5.50 -16.16
N VAL A 50 1.99 -5.37 -15.26
CA VAL A 50 0.97 -4.32 -15.26
C VAL A 50 0.95 -3.59 -13.92
N LEU A 51 0.68 -2.29 -13.99
CA LEU A 51 0.38 -1.46 -12.83
C LEU A 51 -1.14 -1.34 -12.73
N ILE A 52 -1.70 -1.76 -11.60
CA ILE A 52 -3.15 -1.82 -11.39
C ILE A 52 -3.52 -0.93 -10.21
N LYS A 53 -4.58 -0.14 -10.39
CA LYS A 53 -5.26 0.54 -9.29
C LYS A 53 -6.45 -0.31 -8.85
N VAL A 54 -6.49 -0.60 -7.55
CA VAL A 54 -7.55 -1.39 -6.92
C VAL A 54 -8.38 -0.47 -6.06
N TYR A 55 -9.69 -0.55 -6.19
CA TYR A 55 -10.68 0.25 -5.49
C TYR A 55 -11.46 -0.64 -4.53
N ALA A 56 -11.66 -0.16 -3.31
CA ALA A 56 -12.65 -0.70 -2.40
C ALA A 56 -14.00 -0.02 -2.60
N LYS A 57 -15.04 -0.57 -1.99
CA LYS A 57 -16.36 0.08 -2.00
C LYS A 57 -16.28 1.49 -1.41
N GLU A 58 -17.02 2.40 -2.04
CA GLU A 58 -17.24 3.74 -1.53
C GLU A 58 -17.77 3.68 -0.10
N GLN A 59 -17.16 4.46 0.79
CA GLN A 59 -17.55 4.56 2.18
C GLN A 59 -18.69 5.58 2.34
N ALA A 60 -19.38 5.54 3.49
CA ALA A 60 -20.51 6.43 3.78
C ALA A 60 -20.13 7.92 3.82
N ASP A 61 -18.83 8.25 3.88
CA ASP A 61 -18.31 9.62 3.82
C ASP A 61 -18.03 10.11 2.39
N GLY A 62 -18.35 9.30 1.38
CA GLY A 62 -18.10 9.59 -0.05
C GLY A 62 -16.65 9.38 -0.48
N THR A 63 -15.80 8.78 0.37
CA THR A 63 -14.44 8.43 -0.01
C THR A 63 -14.40 7.05 -0.67
N GLU A 64 -13.61 6.92 -1.73
CA GLU A 64 -13.32 5.66 -2.40
C GLU A 64 -11.86 5.28 -2.13
N PRO A 65 -11.60 4.39 -1.15
CA PRO A 65 -10.25 3.95 -0.86
C PRO A 65 -9.69 3.20 -2.06
N SER A 66 -8.48 3.54 -2.45
CA SER A 66 -7.78 2.85 -3.52
C SER A 66 -6.32 2.65 -3.20
N LYS A 67 -5.71 1.71 -3.90
CA LYS A 67 -4.26 1.46 -3.81
C LYS A 67 -3.70 0.98 -5.13
N LEU A 68 -2.39 1.16 -5.28
CA LEU A 68 -1.66 0.68 -6.44
C LEU A 68 -0.99 -0.65 -6.12
N ILE A 69 -1.03 -1.58 -7.07
CA ILE A 69 -0.37 -2.87 -7.00
C ILE A 69 0.42 -3.14 -8.29
N VAL A 70 1.52 -3.87 -8.15
CA VAL A 70 2.34 -4.33 -9.26
C VAL A 70 2.17 -5.84 -9.40
N ARG A 71 1.90 -6.29 -10.63
CA ARG A 71 1.74 -7.71 -10.97
C ARG A 71 2.53 -8.04 -12.23
N GLY A 72 3.33 -9.11 -12.18
CA GLY A 72 4.11 -9.57 -13.32
C GLY A 72 4.51 -11.03 -13.19
N PHE A 73 4.19 -11.85 -14.20
CA PHE A 73 4.38 -13.28 -14.13
C PHE A 73 5.10 -13.80 -15.37
N ASP A 74 6.05 -14.71 -15.19
CA ASP A 74 6.80 -15.32 -16.30
C ASP A 74 5.89 -16.17 -17.20
N ARG A 75 4.89 -16.82 -16.59
CA ARG A 75 3.88 -17.62 -17.30
C ARG A 75 2.98 -16.82 -18.25
N ALA A 76 2.86 -15.50 -18.06
CA ALA A 76 1.91 -14.69 -18.79
C ALA A 76 2.50 -14.19 -20.11
N GLN A 77 1.88 -14.58 -21.23
CA GLN A 77 2.34 -14.18 -22.55
C GLN A 77 1.99 -12.73 -22.85
N TRP A 78 0.86 -12.24 -22.35
CA TRP A 78 0.36 -10.89 -22.59
C TRP A 78 0.06 -10.13 -21.30
N HIS A 79 0.05 -8.79 -21.40
CA HIS A 79 -0.35 -7.93 -20.29
C HIS A 79 -1.81 -8.15 -19.87
N SER A 80 -2.68 -8.47 -20.83
CA SER A 80 -4.09 -8.79 -20.59
C SER A 80 -4.23 -10.04 -19.74
N ASP A 81 -3.43 -11.09 -19.99
CA ASP A 81 -3.52 -12.33 -19.22
C ASP A 81 -3.25 -12.08 -17.72
N ILE A 82 -2.28 -11.23 -17.41
CA ILE A 82 -1.95 -10.81 -16.03
C ILE A 82 -3.13 -10.04 -15.43
N TYR A 83 -3.67 -9.08 -16.19
CA TYR A 83 -4.76 -8.23 -15.71
C TYR A 83 -6.05 -9.04 -15.50
N ASP A 84 -6.40 -9.93 -16.41
CA ASP A 84 -7.61 -10.76 -16.34
C ASP A 84 -7.53 -11.74 -15.16
N GLU A 85 -6.38 -12.38 -14.95
CA GLU A 85 -6.15 -13.26 -13.79
C GLU A 85 -6.32 -12.50 -12.47
N VAL A 86 -5.70 -11.32 -12.36
CA VAL A 86 -5.71 -10.53 -11.12
C VAL A 86 -7.07 -9.88 -10.87
N SER A 87 -7.67 -9.28 -11.90
CA SER A 87 -8.98 -8.62 -11.80
C SER A 87 -10.07 -9.62 -11.44
N SER A 88 -10.07 -10.82 -12.04
CA SER A 88 -11.03 -11.88 -11.69
C SER A 88 -10.91 -12.31 -10.23
N SER A 89 -9.67 -12.45 -9.73
CA SER A 89 -9.41 -12.79 -8.32
C SER A 89 -9.91 -11.70 -7.36
N LEU A 90 -9.63 -10.43 -7.67
CA LEU A 90 -10.02 -9.30 -6.82
C LEU A 90 -11.52 -8.98 -6.90
N MET A 91 -12.16 -9.19 -8.05
CA MET A 91 -13.60 -9.08 -8.21
C MET A 91 -14.35 -10.09 -7.33
N GLY A 92 -13.81 -11.30 -7.16
CA GLY A 92 -14.33 -12.29 -6.21
C GLY A 92 -14.33 -11.82 -4.75
N LEU A 93 -13.46 -10.86 -4.40
CA LEU A 93 -13.42 -10.20 -3.09
C LEU A 93 -14.36 -8.98 -3.01
N GLY A 94 -14.95 -8.57 -4.13
CA GLY A 94 -15.77 -7.37 -4.27
C GLY A 94 -14.95 -6.09 -4.37
N LEU A 95 -13.74 -6.17 -4.92
CA LEU A 95 -12.88 -5.04 -5.24
C LEU A 95 -12.93 -4.75 -6.74
N GLU A 96 -12.88 -3.48 -7.12
CA GLU A 96 -12.82 -3.06 -8.52
C GLU A 96 -11.38 -2.76 -8.91
N THR A 97 -11.06 -2.90 -10.20
CA THR A 97 -9.69 -2.73 -10.69
C THR A 97 -9.65 -1.92 -11.98
N GLU A 98 -8.57 -1.17 -12.15
CA GLU A 98 -8.25 -0.43 -13.36
C GLU A 98 -6.78 -0.66 -13.72
N CYS A 99 -6.51 -1.05 -14.97
CA CYS A 99 -5.14 -1.15 -15.47
C CYS A 99 -4.63 0.24 -15.87
N LEU A 100 -3.58 0.73 -15.21
CA LEU A 100 -2.97 2.03 -15.48
C LEU A 100 -1.85 1.97 -16.55
N GLY A 101 -1.61 0.79 -17.11
CA GLY A 101 -0.57 0.53 -18.11
C GLY A 101 0.30 -0.66 -17.75
N GLY A 102 1.33 -0.90 -18.57
CA GLY A 102 2.30 -1.97 -18.29
C GLY A 102 3.67 -1.70 -18.88
N GLY A 103 4.49 -2.75 -18.87
CA GLY A 103 5.83 -2.80 -19.44
C GLY A 103 6.47 -4.17 -19.21
N ARG A 104 7.78 -4.20 -19.03
CA ARG A 104 8.55 -5.38 -18.64
C ARG A 104 9.34 -5.13 -17.38
N ILE A 105 9.54 -6.21 -16.64
CA ILE A 105 10.44 -6.28 -15.51
C ILE A 105 11.47 -7.36 -15.80
N GLU A 106 12.74 -7.02 -15.62
CA GLU A 106 13.82 -7.97 -15.46
C GLU A 106 14.17 -8.03 -13.96
N ASN A 107 13.83 -9.13 -13.30
CA ASN A 107 14.13 -9.37 -11.90
C ASN A 107 15.27 -10.39 -11.77
N ARG A 108 16.46 -9.88 -11.43
CA ARG A 108 17.68 -10.63 -11.18
C ARG A 108 17.92 -10.70 -9.68
N SER A 109 17.23 -11.64 -9.03
CA SER A 109 17.32 -11.85 -7.58
C SER A 109 18.72 -12.31 -7.14
N ASP A 110 19.47 -12.98 -8.03
CA ASP A 110 20.89 -13.32 -7.87
C ASP A 110 21.78 -12.09 -7.67
N LEU A 111 21.48 -11.00 -8.38
CA LEU A 111 22.25 -9.76 -8.36
C LEU A 111 21.60 -8.65 -7.50
N LYS A 112 20.43 -8.93 -6.89
CA LYS A 112 19.56 -7.93 -6.26
C LYS A 112 19.28 -6.74 -7.19
N GLN A 113 19.03 -7.00 -8.47
CA GLN A 113 18.79 -5.98 -9.48
C GLN A 113 17.41 -6.16 -10.09
N ILE A 114 16.67 -5.07 -10.19
CA ILE A 114 15.40 -5.03 -10.90
C ILE A 114 15.44 -3.90 -11.92
N LYS A 115 15.09 -4.20 -13.17
CA LYS A 115 14.96 -3.21 -14.23
C LYS A 115 13.52 -3.15 -14.71
N VAL A 116 12.91 -1.97 -14.66
CA VAL A 116 11.55 -1.70 -15.14
C VAL A 116 11.63 -0.89 -16.44
N TYR A 117 11.00 -1.35 -17.51
CA TYR A 117 11.11 -0.69 -18.82
C TYR A 117 9.98 -1.02 -19.79
N GLY A 118 9.95 -0.35 -20.94
CA GLY A 118 9.04 -0.64 -22.06
C GLY A 118 7.58 -0.29 -21.78
N TYR A 119 6.65 -0.89 -22.54
CA TYR A 119 5.24 -0.54 -22.47
C TYR A 119 4.32 -1.74 -22.76
N SER A 120 3.03 -1.61 -22.43
CA SER A 120 1.99 -2.54 -22.88
C SER A 120 1.41 -2.08 -24.22
N GLN A 121 1.31 -2.98 -25.20
CA GLN A 121 0.67 -2.65 -26.48
C GLN A 121 -0.83 -2.34 -26.30
N GLY A 122 -1.51 -3.00 -25.35
CA GLY A 122 -2.95 -2.83 -25.12
C GLY A 122 -3.30 -1.74 -24.12
N TYR A 123 -2.45 -1.51 -23.11
CA TYR A 123 -2.74 -0.59 -22.00
C TYR A 123 -1.81 0.65 -21.96
N GLY A 124 -0.86 0.75 -22.88
CA GLY A 124 0.13 1.81 -22.90
C GLY A 124 1.22 1.65 -21.83
N LYS A 125 2.00 2.72 -21.65
CA LYS A 125 3.14 2.76 -20.70
C LYS A 125 2.64 3.04 -19.29
N ALA A 126 2.98 2.18 -18.34
CA ALA A 126 2.76 2.45 -16.91
C ALA A 126 3.71 3.54 -16.38
N ASP A 127 3.36 4.14 -15.24
CA ASP A 127 4.32 4.94 -14.47
C ASP A 127 5.38 4.02 -13.85
N HIS A 128 6.56 3.97 -14.48
CA HIS A 128 7.69 3.15 -14.03
C HIS A 128 8.30 3.66 -12.72
N LEU A 129 8.22 4.96 -12.44
CA LEU A 129 8.75 5.52 -11.20
C LEU A 129 7.87 5.12 -10.02
N GLU A 130 6.55 5.14 -10.21
CA GLU A 130 5.61 4.66 -9.21
C GLU A 130 5.72 3.15 -9.02
N THR A 131 5.89 2.40 -10.12
CA THR A 131 6.19 0.95 -10.05
C THR A 131 7.45 0.70 -9.22
N ARG A 132 8.54 1.43 -9.48
CA ARG A 132 9.78 1.34 -8.69
C ARG A 132 9.54 1.65 -7.21
N ARG A 133 8.76 2.68 -6.90
CA ARG A 133 8.42 3.03 -5.51
C ARG A 133 7.73 1.87 -4.79
N LEU A 134 6.79 1.20 -5.46
CA LEU A 134 6.11 0.02 -4.91
C LEU A 134 7.06 -1.17 -4.77
N LEU A 135 7.90 -1.43 -5.76
CA LEU A 135 8.90 -2.52 -5.69
C LEU A 135 9.86 -2.33 -4.51
N LEU A 136 10.30 -1.11 -4.23
CA LEU A 136 11.16 -0.80 -3.07
C LEU A 136 10.51 -1.13 -1.72
N THR A 137 9.18 -1.21 -1.63
CA THR A 137 8.51 -1.64 -0.39
C THR A 137 8.72 -3.13 -0.08
N LYS A 138 8.90 -3.95 -1.11
CA LYS A 138 9.14 -5.40 -0.99
C LYS A 138 10.62 -5.77 -1.14
N TYR A 139 11.36 -5.00 -1.92
CA TYR A 139 12.77 -5.22 -2.25
C TYR A 139 13.63 -3.99 -1.86
N PRO A 140 13.70 -3.62 -0.56
CA PRO A 140 14.37 -2.40 -0.13
C PRO A 140 15.87 -2.40 -0.42
N ASP A 141 16.51 -3.58 -0.45
CA ASP A 141 17.95 -3.74 -0.69
C ASP A 141 18.30 -3.91 -2.18
N HIS A 142 17.33 -3.89 -3.08
CA HIS A 142 17.58 -4.09 -4.50
C HIS A 142 17.91 -2.79 -5.21
N ASN A 143 18.83 -2.85 -6.17
CA ASN A 143 19.04 -1.75 -7.10
C ASN A 143 17.96 -1.78 -8.17
N ILE A 144 17.00 -0.86 -8.08
CA ILE A 144 15.87 -0.76 -9.00
C ILE A 144 16.06 0.42 -9.95
N SER A 145 16.15 0.13 -11.24
CA SER A 145 16.32 1.11 -12.32
C SER A 145 15.09 1.16 -13.23
N CYS A 146 14.79 2.34 -13.76
CA CYS A 146 13.70 2.55 -14.73
C CYS A 146 14.29 3.08 -16.04
N SER A 147 13.76 2.61 -17.17
CA SER A 147 14.09 3.13 -18.49
C SER A 147 12.83 3.27 -19.32
N ASP A 148 12.72 4.38 -20.05
CA ASP A 148 11.63 4.59 -21.00
C ASP A 148 11.92 3.95 -22.38
N GLU A 149 13.07 3.33 -22.54
CA GLU A 149 13.52 2.69 -23.78
C GLU A 149 13.37 1.16 -23.73
N GLY A 150 13.10 0.57 -24.90
CA GLY A 150 13.00 -0.88 -25.09
C GLY A 150 11.57 -1.41 -25.20
N TYR A 151 11.43 -2.61 -25.77
CA TYR A 151 10.16 -3.34 -25.88
C TYR A 151 10.23 -4.72 -25.26
#